data_AF-A0A2V7VQW9-F1
#
_entry.id   AF-A0A2V7VQW9-F1
#
_cell.length_a   1.000
_cell.length_b   1.000
_cell.length_c   1.000
_cell.angle_alpha   90.00
_cell.angle_beta   90.00
_cell.angle_gamma   90.00
#
_symmetry.space_group_name_H-M   'P 1'
#
loop_
_entity.id
_entity.type
_entity.pdbx_description
1 polymer ?
#
loop_
_entity_poly.entity_id
_entity_poly.type
_entity_poly.pdbx_seq_one_letter_code
_entity_poly.pdbx_strand_id
1 'polypeptide(L)'
;EIYGIPDFKGRGFKVAPDRHGPGVDPDSLERVPSAETMARVHEFVGRRFPALEDAPIVGSEVCQYENTSNGDFLIDRHPELANVWLVGGGSGHGFKHGPAVGEYVTARIADGKPVEATFSLATKERVQKRTIF
;
A
#
# COMPACT_ATOMS: atom_id res chain seq x y z
N GLU A 1 -12.71 3.46 -5.88
CA GLU A 1 -12.75 2.76 -4.59
C GLU A 1 -12.20 3.68 -3.51
N ILE A 2 -12.81 3.68 -2.33
CA ILE A 2 -12.44 4.54 -1.19
C ILE A 2 -12.49 3.66 0.06
N TYR A 3 -11.49 3.77 0.93
CA TYR A 3 -11.50 3.21 2.27
C TYR A 3 -11.56 4.31 3.32
N GLY A 4 -11.93 3.95 4.55
CA GLY A 4 -11.97 4.88 5.66
C GLY A 4 -11.71 4.23 7.00
N ILE A 5 -11.40 5.07 7.99
CA ILE A 5 -11.18 4.67 9.39
C ILE A 5 -12.05 5.59 10.24
N PRO A 6 -12.84 5.04 11.20
CA PRO A 6 -13.62 5.87 12.11
C PRO A 6 -12.71 6.80 12.92
N ASP A 7 -13.30 7.83 13.53
CA ASP A 7 -12.55 8.64 14.48
C ASP A 7 -11.97 7.76 15.59
N PHE A 8 -10.68 7.97 15.86
CA PHE A 8 -9.96 7.31 16.91
C PHE A 8 -9.20 8.36 17.72
N LYS A 9 -9.63 8.56 18.98
CA LYS A 9 -9.03 9.52 19.91
C LYS A 9 -9.01 10.97 19.40
N GLY A 10 -10.07 11.40 18.72
CA GLY A 10 -10.22 12.79 18.25
C GLY A 10 -9.31 13.15 17.07
N ARG A 11 -8.90 12.16 16.27
CA ARG A 11 -8.09 12.34 15.06
C ARG A 11 -8.93 12.59 13.81
N GLY A 12 -10.25 12.46 13.93
CA GLY A 12 -11.21 12.67 12.86
C GLY A 12 -11.48 11.40 12.05
N PHE A 13 -12.57 11.45 11.29
CA PHE A 13 -12.94 10.40 10.34
C PHE A 13 -12.02 10.45 9.13
N LYS A 14 -11.21 9.40 8.91
CA LYS A 14 -10.30 9.30 7.76
C LYS A 14 -11.01 8.71 6.56
N VAL A 15 -10.79 9.33 5.40
CA VAL A 15 -11.23 8.81 4.09
C VAL A 15 -10.07 8.93 3.11
N ALA A 16 -9.85 7.91 2.28
CA ALA A 16 -8.82 7.94 1.26
C ALA A 16 -9.24 7.15 0.00
N PRO A 17 -8.96 7.65 -1.20
CA PRO A 17 -9.05 6.84 -2.41
C PRO A 17 -8.07 5.66 -2.37
N ASP A 18 -8.55 4.48 -2.75
CA ASP A 18 -7.71 3.26 -2.86
C ASP A 18 -7.25 2.98 -4.30
N ARG A 19 -7.76 3.75 -5.26
CA ARG A 19 -7.42 3.56 -6.67
C ARG A 19 -5.93 3.85 -6.86
N HIS A 20 -5.22 2.91 -7.46
CA HIS A 20 -3.81 3.08 -7.80
C HIS A 20 -3.61 4.29 -8.71
N GLY A 21 -2.70 5.18 -8.30
CA GLY A 21 -2.30 6.36 -9.06
C GLY A 21 -1.24 6.04 -10.13
N PRO A 22 -0.78 7.07 -10.86
CA PRO A 22 0.37 6.94 -11.75
C PRO A 22 1.63 6.53 -10.98
N GLY A 23 2.65 6.06 -11.70
CA GLY A 23 3.98 5.89 -11.15
C GLY A 23 4.52 7.23 -10.62
N VAL A 24 5.18 7.18 -9.46
CA VAL A 24 5.78 8.34 -8.80
C VAL A 24 7.22 8.03 -8.44
N ASP A 25 8.05 9.06 -8.42
CA ASP A 25 9.38 8.99 -7.83
C ASP A 25 9.25 9.34 -6.33
N PRO A 26 9.63 8.42 -5.41
CA PRO A 26 9.49 8.64 -3.98
C PRO A 26 10.34 9.79 -3.43
N ASP A 27 11.42 10.17 -4.13
CA ASP A 27 12.34 11.23 -3.71
C ASP A 27 11.83 12.63 -4.08
N SER A 28 11.01 12.72 -5.13
CA SER A 28 10.50 14.00 -5.67
C SER A 28 8.99 14.18 -5.56
N LEU A 29 8.26 13.18 -5.05
CA LEU A 29 6.80 13.25 -4.90
C LEU A 29 6.35 14.40 -3.99
N GLU A 30 5.50 15.27 -4.52
CA GLU A 30 4.76 16.26 -3.74
C GLU A 30 3.80 15.57 -2.75
N ARG A 31 3.94 15.88 -1.46
CA ARG A 31 3.13 15.28 -0.39
C ARG A 31 1.94 16.14 0.02
N VAL A 32 1.38 16.87 -0.93
CA VAL A 32 0.16 17.66 -0.79
C VAL A 32 -0.92 17.05 -1.68
N PRO A 33 -2.13 16.75 -1.16
CA PRO A 33 -3.20 16.22 -1.98
C PRO A 33 -3.58 17.20 -3.11
N SER A 34 -3.78 16.67 -4.31
CA SER A 34 -4.24 17.48 -5.44
C SER A 34 -5.67 17.97 -5.23
N ALA A 35 -6.03 19.11 -5.83
CA ALA A 35 -7.40 19.62 -5.81
C ALA A 35 -8.42 18.59 -6.34
N GLU A 36 -8.04 17.80 -7.36
CA GLU A 36 -8.86 16.72 -7.89
C GLU A 36 -9.10 15.61 -6.84
N THR A 37 -8.06 15.22 -6.11
CA THR A 37 -8.18 14.21 -5.03
C THR A 37 -9.11 14.70 -3.93
N MET A 38 -8.96 15.97 -3.53
CA MET A 38 -9.82 16.60 -2.53
C MET A 38 -11.28 16.63 -2.99
N ALA A 39 -11.54 17.05 -4.24
CA ALA A 39 -12.89 17.08 -4.79
C ALA A 39 -13.56 15.69 -4.76
N ARG A 40 -12.82 14.63 -5.12
CA ARG A 40 -13.32 13.24 -5.06
C ARG A 40 -13.66 12.78 -3.65
N VAL A 41 -12.84 13.15 -2.66
CA VAL A 41 -13.10 12.84 -1.25
C VAL A 41 -14.34 13.58 -0.75
N HIS A 42 -14.46 14.88 -1.05
CA HIS A 42 -15.64 15.67 -0.69
C HIS A 42 -16.92 15.12 -1.32
N GLU A 43 -16.92 14.78 -2.61
CA GLU A 43 -18.07 14.16 -3.28
C GLU A 43 -18.49 12.86 -2.59
N PHE A 44 -17.52 12.00 -2.26
CA PHE A 44 -17.82 10.75 -1.57
C PHE A 44 -18.38 10.98 -0.17
N VAL A 45 -17.79 11.89 0.61
CA VAL A 45 -18.24 12.22 1.96
C VAL A 45 -19.64 12.82 1.93
N GLY A 46 -19.91 13.84 1.11
CA GLY A 46 -21.25 14.43 1.00
C GLY A 46 -22.31 13.41 0.61
N ARG A 47 -21.99 12.47 -0.29
CA ARG A 47 -22.93 11.43 -0.70
C ARG A 47 -23.14 10.32 0.33
N ARG A 48 -22.09 9.86 1.02
CA ARG A 48 -22.14 8.66 1.88
C ARG A 48 -22.20 8.96 3.37
N PHE A 49 -21.78 10.15 3.77
CA PHE A 49 -21.78 10.66 5.13
C PHE A 49 -22.25 12.13 5.14
N PRO A 50 -23.51 12.42 4.77
CA PRO A 50 -24.00 13.80 4.63
C PRO A 50 -23.82 14.66 5.90
N ALA A 51 -23.88 14.05 7.08
CA ALA A 51 -23.62 14.75 8.36
C ALA A 51 -22.19 15.29 8.51
N LEU A 52 -21.27 14.88 7.62
CA LEU A 52 -19.87 15.32 7.57
C LEU A 52 -19.57 16.17 6.33
N GLU A 53 -20.57 16.55 5.52
CA GLU A 53 -20.36 17.29 4.27
C GLU A 53 -19.59 18.60 4.48
N ASP A 54 -19.97 19.37 5.49
CA ASP A 54 -19.33 20.64 5.86
C ASP A 54 -18.29 20.50 6.98
N ALA A 55 -17.91 19.26 7.34
CA ALA A 55 -16.93 19.05 8.41
C ALA A 55 -15.55 19.59 7.99
N PRO A 56 -14.82 20.26 8.90
CA PRO A 56 -13.50 20.78 8.58
C PRO A 56 -12.50 19.63 8.38
N ILE A 57 -11.58 19.81 7.42
CA ILE A 57 -10.43 18.92 7.26
C ILE A 57 -9.42 19.24 8.38
N VAL A 58 -9.24 18.31 9.30
CA VAL A 58 -8.32 18.45 10.43
C VAL A 58 -6.90 17.95 10.13
N GLY A 59 -6.70 17.31 8.98
CA GLY A 59 -5.39 16.83 8.52
C GLY A 59 -5.48 16.14 7.17
N SER A 60 -4.35 16.09 6.47
CA SER A 60 -4.20 15.39 5.21
C SER A 60 -2.80 14.80 5.07
N GLU A 61 -2.71 13.65 4.39
CA GLU A 61 -1.47 12.92 4.19
C GLU A 61 -1.47 12.33 2.78
N VAL A 62 -0.29 12.29 2.14
CA VAL A 62 -0.05 11.57 0.89
C VAL A 62 0.89 10.41 1.18
N CYS A 63 0.49 9.21 0.76
CA CYS A 63 1.23 7.96 0.95
C CYS A 63 1.48 7.27 -0.39
N GLN A 64 2.49 6.40 -0.47
CA GLN A 64 2.81 5.63 -1.66
C GLN A 64 2.49 4.14 -1.48
N TYR A 65 2.07 3.50 -2.57
CA TYR A 65 2.05 2.04 -2.67
C TYR A 65 3.31 1.57 -3.41
N GLU A 66 4.05 0.66 -2.79
CA GLU A 66 5.10 -0.11 -3.46
C GLU A 66 4.46 -1.36 -4.08
N ASN A 67 4.22 -1.31 -5.39
CA ASN A 67 3.48 -2.33 -6.12
C ASN A 67 4.41 -3.33 -6.81
N THR A 68 4.10 -4.62 -6.70
CA THR A 68 4.65 -5.65 -7.59
C THR A 68 3.77 -5.82 -8.83
N SER A 69 4.29 -6.54 -9.84
CA SER A 69 3.56 -6.75 -11.10
C SER A 69 2.25 -7.51 -10.94
N ASN A 70 2.19 -8.39 -9.93
CA ASN A 70 1.08 -9.30 -9.68
C ASN A 70 0.31 -8.98 -8.38
N GLY A 71 0.77 -8.02 -7.57
CA GLY A 71 0.10 -7.59 -6.32
C GLY A 71 0.42 -8.42 -5.07
N ASP A 72 1.19 -9.50 -5.22
CA ASP A 72 1.71 -10.28 -4.10
C ASP A 72 2.98 -9.66 -3.53
N PHE A 73 3.36 -10.06 -2.32
CA PHE A 73 4.67 -9.71 -1.77
C PHE A 73 5.83 -10.21 -2.63
N LEU A 74 6.97 -9.54 -2.52
CA LEU A 74 8.28 -10.03 -2.93
C LEU A 74 9.07 -10.40 -1.67
N ILE A 75 9.29 -11.68 -1.45
CA ILE A 75 10.09 -12.21 -0.34
C ILE A 75 11.00 -13.31 -0.88
N ASP A 76 12.24 -12.96 -1.19
CA ASP A 76 13.20 -13.88 -1.81
C ASP A 76 14.65 -13.47 -1.54
N ARG A 77 15.61 -14.33 -1.91
CA ARG A 77 17.03 -13.98 -1.93
C ARG A 77 17.40 -13.31 -3.24
N HIS A 78 18.38 -12.42 -3.18
CA HIS A 78 18.97 -11.86 -4.39
C HIS A 78 19.68 -12.97 -5.19
N PRO A 79 19.48 -13.07 -6.52
CA PRO A 79 20.00 -14.20 -7.32
C PRO A 79 21.53 -14.29 -7.33
N GLU A 80 22.22 -13.16 -7.16
CA GLU A 80 23.69 -13.08 -7.22
C GLU A 80 24.34 -12.81 -5.85
N LEU A 81 23.55 -12.48 -4.82
CA LEU A 81 24.06 -12.05 -3.52
C LEU A 81 23.45 -12.92 -2.42
N ALA A 82 24.12 -14.02 -2.09
CA ALA A 82 23.59 -15.08 -1.22
C ALA A 82 23.19 -14.61 0.19
N ASN A 83 23.75 -13.49 0.64
CA ASN A 83 23.50 -12.87 1.95
C ASN A 83 22.50 -11.70 1.89
N VAL A 84 21.86 -11.44 0.75
CA VAL A 84 20.89 -10.34 0.57
C VAL A 84 19.48 -10.90 0.40
N TRP A 85 18.55 -10.34 1.16
CA TRP A 85 17.12 -10.63 1.08
C TRP A 85 16.37 -9.43 0.51
N LEU A 86 15.41 -9.73 -0.37
CA LEU A 86 14.42 -8.80 -0.89
C LEU A 86 13.13 -9.02 -0.12
N VAL A 87 12.61 -7.97 0.52
CA VAL A 87 11.37 -8.02 1.31
C VAL A 87 10.60 -6.73 1.04
N GLY A 88 9.44 -6.84 0.38
CA GLY A 88 8.63 -5.67 0.05
C GLY A 88 7.45 -6.01 -0.85
N GLY A 89 6.99 -5.03 -1.63
CA GLY A 89 5.96 -5.25 -2.63
C GLY A 89 4.55 -5.36 -2.05
N GLY A 90 4.29 -4.67 -0.94
CA GLY A 90 3.05 -4.78 -0.19
C GLY A 90 1.78 -4.35 -0.95
N SER A 91 1.93 -3.72 -2.12
CA SER A 91 0.87 -3.47 -3.11
C SER A 91 -0.41 -2.86 -2.52
N GLY A 92 -0.22 -1.90 -1.60
CA GLY A 92 -1.29 -1.17 -0.91
C GLY A 92 -1.94 -1.89 0.26
N HIS A 93 -1.52 -3.12 0.57
CA HIS A 93 -2.23 -3.98 1.52
C HIS A 93 -1.31 -4.67 2.53
N GLY A 94 -0.02 -4.33 2.52
CA GLY A 94 1.02 -4.97 3.31
C GLY A 94 0.95 -4.74 4.82
N PHE A 95 0.46 -3.58 5.29
CA PHE A 95 0.52 -3.21 6.70
C PHE A 95 -0.13 -4.23 7.63
N LYS A 96 -1.30 -4.77 7.27
CA LYS A 96 -2.03 -5.76 8.08
C LYS A 96 -1.27 -7.08 8.26
N HIS A 97 -0.33 -7.37 7.37
CA HIS A 97 0.45 -8.62 7.38
C HIS A 97 1.82 -8.45 8.04
N GLY A 98 2.19 -7.25 8.49
CA GLY A 98 3.54 -6.94 8.99
C GLY A 98 4.09 -7.97 10.00
N PRO A 99 3.36 -8.34 11.07
CA PRO A 99 3.82 -9.37 12.01
C PRO A 99 4.08 -10.73 11.36
N ALA A 100 3.16 -11.21 10.53
CA ALA A 100 3.28 -12.50 9.85
C ALA A 100 4.41 -12.50 8.81
N VAL A 101 4.60 -11.39 8.09
CA VAL A 101 5.73 -11.21 7.16
C VAL A 101 7.06 -11.25 7.91
N GLY A 102 7.14 -10.58 9.07
CA GLY A 102 8.34 -10.58 9.91
C GLY A 102 8.72 -11.99 10.39
N GLU A 103 7.74 -12.74 10.90
CA GLU A 103 7.95 -14.14 11.31
C GLU A 103 8.36 -15.02 10.11
N TYR A 104 7.65 -14.88 8.99
CA TYR A 104 7.91 -15.62 7.76
C TYR A 104 9.34 -15.40 7.25
N VAL A 105 9.79 -14.15 7.17
CA VAL A 105 11.14 -13.77 6.74
C VAL A 105 12.19 -14.32 7.70
N THR A 106 11.99 -14.12 9.01
CA THR A 106 12.96 -14.56 10.03
C THR A 106 13.19 -16.06 9.98
N ALA A 107 12.13 -16.87 9.83
CA ALA A 107 12.26 -18.32 9.75
C ALA A 107 13.04 -18.79 8.49
N ARG A 108 13.07 -17.99 7.43
CA ARG A 108 13.83 -18.28 6.19
C ARG A 108 15.27 -17.83 6.26
N ILE A 109 15.53 -16.76 7.01
CA ILE A 109 16.87 -16.27 7.31
C ILE A 109 17.56 -17.20 8.30
N ALA A 110 16.91 -17.50 9.43
CA ALA A 110 17.51 -18.22 10.55
C ALA A 110 17.47 -19.74 10.37
N ASP A 111 16.33 -20.30 9.96
CA ASP A 111 16.12 -21.76 9.92
C ASP A 111 16.26 -22.34 8.51
N GLY A 112 16.49 -21.51 7.49
CA GLY A 112 16.64 -21.95 6.10
C GLY A 112 15.38 -22.55 5.48
N LYS A 113 14.19 -22.20 5.98
CA LYS A 113 12.91 -22.64 5.38
C LYS A 113 12.82 -22.22 3.90
N PRO A 114 12.11 -22.99 3.05
CA PRO A 114 11.96 -22.62 1.65
C PRO A 114 11.09 -21.36 1.46
N VAL A 115 11.34 -20.65 0.36
CA VAL A 115 10.51 -19.53 -0.09
C VAL A 115 9.28 -20.08 -0.80
N GLU A 116 8.10 -19.56 -0.46
CA GLU A 116 6.85 -19.84 -1.18
C GLU A 116 6.94 -19.29 -2.60
N ALA A 117 6.61 -20.13 -3.59
CA ALA A 117 6.71 -19.76 -5.00
C ALA A 117 5.97 -18.46 -5.32
N THR A 118 4.80 -18.23 -4.73
CA THR A 118 3.97 -17.02 -4.90
C THR A 118 4.70 -15.72 -4.54
N PHE A 119 5.63 -15.76 -3.59
CA PHE A 119 6.39 -14.57 -3.15
C PHE A 119 7.78 -14.47 -3.78
N SER A 120 8.18 -15.47 -4.58
CA SER A 120 9.52 -15.51 -5.20
C SER A 120 9.69 -14.41 -6.27
N LEU A 121 10.93 -13.99 -6.47
CA LEU A 121 11.31 -13.02 -7.50
C LEU A 121 10.94 -13.54 -8.91
N ALA A 122 11.00 -14.86 -9.12
CA ALA A 122 10.69 -15.50 -10.39
C ALA A 122 9.24 -15.28 -10.87
N THR A 123 8.32 -14.97 -9.96
CA THR A 123 6.92 -14.66 -10.32
C THR A 123 6.70 -13.20 -10.71
N LYS A 124 7.72 -12.34 -10.59
CA LYS A 124 7.59 -10.90 -10.79
C LYS A 124 8.02 -10.52 -12.20
N GLU A 125 7.18 -9.75 -12.86
CA GLU A 125 7.45 -9.12 -14.14
C GLU A 125 7.88 -7.66 -13.94
N ARG A 126 8.47 -7.04 -14.97
CA ARG A 126 8.83 -5.61 -14.94
C ARG A 126 7.63 -4.68 -15.08
N VAL A 127 6.55 -5.17 -15.69
CA VAL A 127 5.35 -4.38 -15.98
C VAL A 127 4.19 -4.93 -15.17
N GLN A 128 3.45 -4.03 -14.53
CA GLN A 128 2.26 -4.41 -13.80
C GLN A 128 1.15 -4.83 -14.77
N LYS A 129 0.66 -6.06 -14.62
CA LYS A 129 -0.47 -6.62 -15.38
C LYS A 129 -1.63 -6.96 -14.46
N ARG A 130 -2.05 -5.99 -13.64
CA ARG A 130 -3.20 -6.17 -12.75
C ARG A 130 -4.46 -5.64 -13.43
N THR A 131 -5.32 -6.54 -13.87
CA THR A 131 -6.74 -6.26 -14.09
C THR A 131 -7.40 -6.27 -12.72
N ILE A 132 -7.63 -5.09 -12.14
CA ILE A 132 -8.50 -4.96 -10.96
C ILE A 132 -9.93 -5.12 -11.50
N PHE A 133 -10.62 -6.19 -11.12
CA PHE A 133 -12.07 -6.30 -11.29
C PHE A 133 -12.78 -5.62 -10.13
#